data_AF-H1LP97-F1
#
_entry.id   AF-H1LP97-F1
#
_cell.length_a   1.000
_cell.length_b   1.000
_cell.length_c   1.000
_cell.angle_alpha   90.00
_cell.angle_beta   90.00
_cell.angle_gamma   90.00
#
_symmetry.space_group_name_H-M   'P 1'
#
loop_
_entity.id
_entity.type
_entity.pdbx_description
1 polymer ?
#
loop_
_entity_poly.entity_id
_entity_poly.type
_entity_poly.pdbx_seq_one_letter_code
_entity_poly.pdbx_strand_id
1 'polypeptide(L)'
;MLLFNDKIEFLKMHIEPYLLSSSSSQLRYTFVSLGTKGKKQKIIEFFELDRNFVSPDIPVFNLGFGDTQDGVKIDDTAISDNSDMETVLRTVANAAEVF
;
A
#
# COMPACT_ATOMS: atom_id res chain seq x y z
N MET A 1 -33.13 18.45 5.25
CA MET A 1 -32.19 17.94 6.26
C MET A 1 -31.90 16.46 5.96
N LEU A 2 -31.23 16.17 4.85
CA LEU A 2 -30.86 14.80 4.43
C LEU A 2 -29.41 14.71 3.90
N LEU A 3 -28.76 15.83 3.59
CA LEU A 3 -27.44 15.88 2.97
C LEU A 3 -26.24 15.70 3.93
N PHE A 4 -26.49 15.65 5.24
CA PHE A 4 -25.42 15.54 6.25
C PHE A 4 -25.15 14.11 6.72
N ASN A 5 -26.13 13.20 6.63
CA ASN A 5 -25.95 11.82 7.07
C ASN A 5 -25.11 11.00 6.09
N ASP A 6 -25.28 11.21 4.78
CA ASP A 6 -24.52 10.47 3.75
C ASP A 6 -23.00 10.79 3.84
N LYS A 7 -22.64 12.03 4.20
CA LYS A 7 -21.24 12.41 4.44
C LYS A 7 -20.64 11.78 5.70
N ILE A 8 -21.47 11.46 6.70
CA ILE A 8 -21.01 10.81 7.94
C ILE A 8 -20.86 9.30 7.75
N GLU A 9 -21.65 8.65 6.88
CA GLU A 9 -21.41 7.25 6.52
C GLU A 9 -20.11 7.06 5.71
N PHE A 10 -19.76 8.00 4.83
CA PHE A 10 -18.44 8.01 4.15
C PHE A 10 -17.25 8.06 5.13
N LEU A 11 -17.44 8.66 6.31
CA LEU A 11 -16.42 8.77 7.37
C LEU A 11 -16.32 7.51 8.26
N LYS A 12 -17.15 6.49 8.02
CA LYS A 12 -17.25 5.29 8.86
C LYS A 12 -17.00 3.97 8.11
N MET A 13 -16.36 4.02 6.95
CA MET A 13 -15.79 2.83 6.34
C MET A 13 -14.47 2.49 7.04
N HIS A 14 -14.56 1.69 8.10
CA HIS A 14 -13.38 1.03 8.66
C HIS A 14 -12.99 -0.10 7.70
N ILE A 15 -12.26 0.25 6.64
CA ILE A 15 -11.68 -0.72 5.73
C ILE A 15 -10.54 -1.40 6.50
N GLU A 16 -10.62 -2.71 6.65
CA GLU A 16 -9.54 -3.49 7.23
C GLU A 16 -8.44 -3.69 6.19
N PRO A 17 -7.14 -3.47 6.53
CA PRO A 17 -6.06 -3.75 5.61
C PRO A 17 -5.89 -5.26 5.41
N TYR A 18 -5.28 -5.64 4.29
CA TYR A 18 -4.75 -7.00 4.13
C TYR A 18 -3.61 -7.24 5.12
N LEU A 19 -3.44 -8.51 5.52
CA LEU A 19 -2.34 -8.92 6.38
C LEU A 19 -1.00 -8.71 5.66
N LEU A 20 -0.12 -7.94 6.31
CA LEU A 20 1.24 -7.69 5.83
C LEU A 20 2.19 -8.79 6.33
N SER A 21 3.10 -9.19 5.45
CA SER A 21 4.34 -9.88 5.82
C SER A 21 5.50 -8.91 5.60
N SER A 22 6.34 -8.69 6.60
CA SER A 22 7.48 -7.77 6.51
C SER A 22 8.81 -8.49 6.30
N SER A 23 9.75 -7.83 5.62
CA SER A 23 11.16 -8.20 5.69
C SER A 23 11.73 -7.92 7.08
N SER A 24 12.91 -8.47 7.38
CA SER A 24 13.64 -8.17 8.63
C SER A 24 14.01 -6.69 8.77
N SER A 25 14.25 -6.01 7.64
CA SER A 25 14.58 -4.58 7.59
C SER A 25 13.36 -3.66 7.69
N GLN A 26 12.13 -4.20 7.63
CA GLN A 26 10.89 -3.43 7.54
C GLN A 26 10.81 -2.44 6.36
N LEU A 27 11.75 -2.52 5.41
CA LEU A 27 11.74 -1.72 4.18
C LEU A 27 10.90 -2.34 3.07
N ARG A 28 10.54 -3.62 3.20
CA ARG A 28 9.70 -4.33 2.22
C ARG A 28 8.58 -5.07 2.94
N TYR A 29 7.38 -4.92 2.42
CA TYR A 29 6.20 -5.66 2.84
C TYR A 29 5.57 -6.37 1.65
N THR A 30 4.93 -7.51 1.90
CA THR A 30 4.14 -8.23 0.91
C THR A 30 2.75 -8.54 1.46
N PHE A 31 1.78 -8.62 0.56
CA PHE A 31 0.42 -9.03 0.89
C PHE A 31 -0.29 -9.64 -0.32
N VAL A 32 -1.43 -10.29 -0.07
CA VAL A 32 -2.28 -10.88 -1.12
C VAL A 32 -3.59 -10.12 -1.20
N SER A 33 -3.83 -9.46 -2.33
CA SER A 33 -5.08 -8.81 -2.68
C SER A 33 -6.11 -9.86 -3.13
N LEU A 34 -7.35 -9.76 -2.63
CA LEU A 34 -8.44 -10.73 -2.79
C LEU A 34 -9.64 -10.13 -3.55
N GLY A 35 -9.37 -9.34 -4.58
CA GLY A 35 -10.41 -8.73 -5.39
C GLY A 35 -11.12 -9.68 -6.36
N THR A 36 -11.97 -9.12 -7.22
CA THR A 36 -12.92 -9.85 -8.08
C THR A 36 -12.26 -10.67 -9.19
N LYS A 37 -11.02 -10.35 -9.58
CA LYS A 37 -10.21 -11.10 -10.55
C LYS A 37 -9.28 -12.11 -9.88
N GLY A 38 -9.51 -12.41 -8.61
CA GLY A 38 -8.79 -13.43 -7.84
C GLY A 38 -7.60 -12.87 -7.06
N LYS A 39 -6.71 -13.78 -6.65
CA LYS A 39 -5.59 -13.47 -5.78
C LYS A 39 -4.46 -12.80 -6.56
N LYS A 40 -3.98 -11.65 -6.07
CA LYS A 40 -2.81 -10.94 -6.62
C LYS A 40 -1.78 -10.72 -5.53
N GLN A 41 -0.55 -11.16 -5.76
CA GLN A 41 0.57 -10.83 -4.86
C GLN A 41 1.00 -9.40 -5.12
N LYS A 42 1.22 -8.65 -4.04
CA LYS A 42 1.62 -7.23 -4.10
C LYS A 42 2.78 -6.97 -3.16
N ILE A 43 3.61 -6.01 -3.54
CA ILE A 43 4.77 -5.54 -2.77
C ILE A 43 4.54 -4.08 -2.40
N ILE A 44 5.01 -3.69 -1.22
CA ILE A 44 5.22 -2.31 -0.78
C ILE A 44 6.71 -2.21 -0.42
N GLU A 45 7.38 -1.17 -0.88
CA GLU A 45 8.81 -0.97 -0.67
C GLU A 45 9.12 0.50 -0.36
N PHE A 46 9.94 0.69 0.68
CA PHE A 46 10.46 1.98 1.11
C PHE A 46 11.92 2.08 0.69
N PHE A 47 12.22 3.05 -0.17
CA PHE A 47 13.57 3.29 -0.67
C PHE A 47 14.11 4.58 -0.08
N GLU A 48 15.17 4.51 0.74
CA GLU A 48 15.84 5.71 1.24
C GLU A 48 16.41 6.49 0.05
N LEU A 49 16.06 7.77 -0.04
CA LEU A 49 16.62 8.69 -1.02
C LEU A 49 17.98 9.19 -0.52
N ASP A 50 18.86 9.48 -1.47
CA ASP A 50 20.17 10.05 -1.13
C ASP A 50 20.01 11.41 -0.45
N ARG A 51 20.53 11.50 0.77
CA ARG A 51 20.45 12.65 1.67
C ARG A 51 21.07 13.92 1.07
N ASN A 52 22.02 13.76 0.15
CA ASN A 52 22.64 14.88 -0.56
C ASN A 52 21.64 15.63 -1.46
N PHE A 53 20.53 14.99 -1.85
CA PHE A 53 19.55 15.57 -2.78
C PHE A 53 18.28 16.08 -2.09
N VAL A 54 17.98 15.66 -0.86
CA VAL A 54 16.67 15.93 -0.23
C VAL A 54 16.82 16.67 1.10
N SER A 55 17.48 16.06 2.07
CA SER A 55 17.75 16.66 3.38
C SER A 55 18.92 15.92 4.04
N PRO A 56 19.94 16.63 4.57
CA PRO A 56 21.05 15.98 5.26
C PRO A 56 20.64 15.39 6.62
N ASP A 57 19.62 15.97 7.27
CA ASP A 57 19.31 15.71 8.68
C ASP A 57 18.10 14.80 8.86
N ILE A 58 17.21 14.71 7.86
CA ILE A 58 15.99 13.91 7.93
C ILE A 58 16.02 12.88 6.80
N PRO A 59 16.05 11.57 7.10
CA PRO A 59 15.98 10.55 6.06
C PRO A 59 14.62 10.64 5.36
N VAL A 60 14.65 10.65 4.04
CA VAL A 60 13.45 10.68 3.20
C VAL A 60 13.38 9.38 2.44
N PHE A 61 12.20 8.76 2.43
CA PHE A 61 11.97 7.51 1.73
C PHE A 61 10.95 7.73 0.63
N ASN A 62 11.20 7.15 -0.55
CA ASN A 62 10.17 6.96 -1.55
C ASN A 62 9.35 5.71 -1.20
N LEU A 63 8.04 5.77 -1.42
CA LEU A 63 7.13 4.65 -1.24
C LEU A 63 6.69 4.15 -2.62
N GLY A 64 7.12 2.93 -2.97
CA GLY A 64 6.65 2.21 -4.15
C GLY A 64 5.74 1.06 -3.75
N PHE A 65 4.68 0.80 -4.51
CA PHE A 65 3.86 -0.41 -4.34
C PHE A 65 3.26 -0.86 -5.67
N GLY A 66 2.98 -2.15 -5.80
CA GLY A 66 2.38 -2.69 -7.01
C GLY A 66 2.26 -4.20 -7.00
N ASP A 67 1.81 -4.75 -8.13
CA ASP A 67 1.74 -6.20 -8.34
C ASP A 67 3.14 -6.80 -8.45
N THR A 68 3.24 -8.11 -8.22
CA THR A 68 4.46 -8.86 -8.50
C THR A 68 4.11 -10.21 -9.13
N GLN A 69 4.92 -10.64 -10.09
CA GLN A 69 4.82 -11.97 -10.70
C GLN A 69 5.75 -12.98 -10.03
N ASP A 70 6.87 -12.51 -9.47
CA ASP A 70 7.96 -13.34 -8.95
C ASP A 70 8.14 -13.22 -7.41
N GLY A 71 7.40 -12.31 -6.76
CA GLY A 71 7.53 -12.03 -5.34
C GLY A 71 8.74 -11.16 -4.99
N VAL A 72 9.51 -10.72 -5.99
CA VAL A 72 10.77 -9.99 -5.81
C VAL A 72 10.62 -8.57 -6.32
N LYS A 73 10.15 -8.40 -7.55
CA LYS A 73 10.05 -7.11 -8.23
C LYS A 73 8.60 -6.65 -8.36
N ILE A 74 8.41 -5.34 -8.26
CA ILE A 74 7.17 -4.69 -8.67
C ILE A 74 7.08 -4.79 -10.19
N ASP A 75 5.92 -5.20 -10.70
CA ASP A 75 5.60 -5.26 -12.11
C ASP A 75 4.93 -3.95 -12.55
N ASP A 76 5.73 -3.06 -13.15
CA ASP A 76 5.29 -1.75 -13.64
C ASP A 76 4.32 -1.82 -14.84
N THR A 77 4.15 -3.01 -15.43
CA THR A 77 3.24 -3.23 -16.57
C THR A 77 1.89 -3.82 -16.16
N ALA A 78 1.75 -4.18 -14.88
CA ALA A 78 0.58 -4.89 -14.40
C ALA A 78 -0.66 -3.98 -14.35
N ILE A 79 -1.73 -4.42 -15.03
CA ILE A 79 -3.08 -3.87 -14.87
C ILE A 79 -3.90 -4.87 -14.07
N SER A 80 -3.96 -4.63 -12.76
CA SER A 80 -4.69 -5.50 -11.83
C SER A 80 -6.20 -5.39 -12.01
N ASP A 81 -6.75 -4.16 -11.94
CA ASP A 81 -8.19 -3.85 -11.96
C ASP A 81 -9.01 -4.84 -11.11
N ASN A 82 -8.49 -5.16 -9.93
CA ASN A 82 -9.02 -6.21 -9.07
C ASN A 82 -10.23 -5.74 -8.24
N SER A 83 -10.70 -4.49 -8.44
CA SER A 83 -11.88 -3.92 -7.77
C SER A 83 -11.77 -3.83 -6.24
N ASP A 84 -10.55 -3.77 -5.68
CA ASP A 84 -10.27 -3.71 -4.24
C ASP A 84 -9.30 -2.56 -3.87
N MET A 85 -9.32 -1.50 -4.68
CA MET A 85 -8.39 -0.37 -4.58
C MET A 85 -8.36 0.24 -3.17
N GLU A 86 -9.51 0.43 -2.53
CA GLU A 86 -9.58 1.05 -1.20
C GLU A 86 -8.90 0.18 -0.13
N THR A 87 -9.10 -1.14 -0.16
CA THR A 87 -8.40 -2.10 0.71
C THR A 87 -6.92 -2.11 0.44
N VAL A 88 -6.49 -2.05 -0.84
CA VAL A 88 -5.08 -1.92 -1.21
C VAL A 88 -4.48 -0.64 -0.65
N LEU A 89 -5.11 0.52 -0.84
CA LEU A 89 -4.61 1.80 -0.32
C LEU A 89 -4.59 1.84 1.21
N ARG A 90 -5.59 1.24 1.87
CA ARG A 90 -5.59 1.10 3.33
C ARG A 90 -4.46 0.19 3.81
N THR A 91 -4.15 -0.87 3.07
CA THR A 91 -3.01 -1.75 3.35
C THR A 91 -1.69 -1.02 3.21
N VAL A 92 -1.55 -0.17 2.19
CA VAL A 92 -0.38 0.69 1.99
C VAL A 92 -0.23 1.71 3.12
N ALA A 93 -1.32 2.36 3.54
CA ALA A 93 -1.31 3.26 4.69
C ALA A 93 -0.91 2.53 5.97
N ASN A 94 -1.45 1.33 6.22
CA ASN A 94 -1.06 0.50 7.37
C ASN A 94 0.43 0.15 7.34
N ALA A 95 1.01 -0.14 6.17
CA ALA A 95 2.45 -0.37 6.05
C ALA A 95 3.27 0.88 6.39
N ALA A 96 2.80 2.08 6.03
CA ALA A 96 3.44 3.34 6.39
C ALA A 96 3.27 3.72 7.88
N GLU A 97 2.22 3.24 8.54
CA GLU A 97 2.01 3.43 9.99
C GLU A 97 2.94 2.54 10.84
N VAL A 98 3.33 1.36 10.33
CA VAL A 98 4.16 0.38 11.04
C VAL A 98 5.63 0.35 10.59
N PHE A 99 5.96 1.10 9.54
CA PHE A 99 7.33 1.39 9.09
C PHE A 99 8.02 2.35 10.06
#